data_AF-A0A433PI25-F1
#
_entry.id   AF-A0A433PI25-F1
#
_cell.length_a   1.000
_cell.length_b   1.000
_cell.length_c   1.000
_cell.angle_alpha   90.00
_cell.angle_beta   90.00
_cell.angle_gamma   90.00
#
_symmetry.space_group_name_H-M   'P 1'
#
loop_
_entity.id
_entity.type
_entity.pdbx_description
1 polymer ?
#
loop_
_entity_poly.entity_id
_entity_poly.type
_entity_poly.pdbx_seq_one_letter_code
_entity_poly.pdbx_strand_id
1 'polypeptide(L)'
;MRVVTKAEQEEASAYAMKGFAIGALKWAAVGLCLSGLMQVYVPWYRATRLPNKFYIVMAFGLGGGAHSSDRYLVQYERRGRKEQLAQTRRERWEALYAKPTDENKIASNTEAAVSQ
;
A
#
# COMPACT_ATOMS: atom_id res chain seq x y z
N MET A 1 -0.69 18.14 -0.88
CA MET A 1 -0.26 16.78 -1.28
C MET A 1 1.25 16.77 -1.35
N ARG A 2 1.94 15.79 -0.77
CA ARG A 2 3.40 15.67 -1.00
C ARG A 2 3.63 15.26 -2.46
N VAL A 3 4.70 15.74 -3.07
CA VAL A 3 5.13 15.24 -4.38
C VAL A 3 5.63 13.81 -4.16
N VAL A 4 4.87 12.84 -4.67
CA VAL A 4 5.25 11.43 -4.61
C VAL A 4 6.31 11.19 -5.68
N THR A 5 7.42 10.58 -5.31
CA THR A 5 8.47 10.25 -6.29
C THR A 5 8.02 9.10 -7.18
N LYS A 6 8.60 8.96 -8.38
CA LYS A 6 8.26 7.83 -9.28
C LYS A 6 8.50 6.47 -8.61
N ALA A 7 9.57 6.37 -7.82
CA ALA A 7 9.89 5.14 -7.08
C ALA A 7 8.79 4.76 -6.08
N GLU A 8 8.23 5.72 -5.35
CA GLU A 8 7.14 5.49 -4.40
C GLU A 8 5.83 5.11 -5.10
N GLN A 9 5.55 5.68 -6.29
CA GLN A 9 4.39 5.28 -7.10
C GLN A 9 4.51 3.83 -7.57
N GLU A 10 5.71 3.44 -8.02
CA GLU A 10 5.98 2.09 -8.48
C GLU A 10 5.88 1.07 -7.34
N GLU A 11 6.40 1.41 -6.14
CA GLU A 11 6.25 0.56 -4.96
C GLU A 11 4.78 0.44 -4.51
N ALA A 12 4.03 1.55 -4.50
CA ALA A 12 2.61 1.55 -4.15
C ALA A 12 1.78 0.69 -5.10
N SER A 13 2.01 0.83 -6.41
CA SER A 13 1.33 0.04 -7.44
C SER A 13 1.70 -1.43 -7.36
N ALA A 14 2.98 -1.77 -7.13
CA ALA A 14 3.42 -3.15 -6.94
C ALA A 14 2.78 -3.79 -5.70
N TYR A 15 2.63 -3.02 -4.61
CA TYR A 15 1.96 -3.49 -3.40
C TYR A 15 0.46 -3.71 -3.61
N ALA A 16 -0.21 -2.79 -4.33
CA ALA A 16 -1.61 -2.93 -4.71
C ALA A 16 -1.84 -4.12 -5.65
N MET A 17 -0.96 -4.33 -6.63
CA MET A 17 -1.00 -5.47 -7.56
C MET A 17 -0.84 -6.82 -6.85
N LYS A 18 0.03 -6.90 -5.83
CA LYS A 18 0.11 -8.09 -4.97
C LYS A 18 -1.22 -8.35 -4.25
N GLY A 19 -1.83 -7.31 -3.69
CA GLY A 19 -3.15 -7.40 -3.06
C GLY A 19 -4.23 -7.84 -4.04
N PHE A 20 -4.21 -7.31 -5.27
CA PHE A 20 -5.11 -7.70 -6.35
C PHE A 20 -4.94 -9.17 -6.73
N ALA A 21 -3.71 -9.63 -6.97
CA ALA A 21 -3.42 -11.01 -7.37
C ALA A 21 -3.89 -12.02 -6.32
N ILE A 22 -3.63 -11.76 -5.04
CA ILE A 22 -4.05 -12.64 -3.94
C ILE A 22 -5.58 -12.68 -3.82
N GLY A 23 -6.25 -11.53 -3.90
CA GLY A 23 -7.71 -11.48 -3.85
C GLY A 23 -8.36 -12.11 -5.06
N ALA A 24 -7.82 -11.85 -6.25
CA ALA A 24 -8.29 -12.43 -7.50
C ALA A 24 -8.17 -13.95 -7.46
N LEU A 25 -7.06 -14.50 -6.99
CA LEU A 25 -6.89 -15.94 -6.84
C LEU A 25 -7.91 -16.55 -5.87
N LYS A 26 -8.08 -15.94 -4.68
CA LYS A 26 -9.02 -16.42 -3.65
C LYS A 26 -10.45 -16.45 -4.17
N TRP A 27 -10.87 -15.39 -4.86
CA TRP A 27 -12.23 -15.28 -5.37
C TRP A 27 -12.45 -16.00 -6.70
N ALA A 28 -11.41 -16.17 -7.53
CA ALA A 28 -11.47 -17.02 -8.71
C ALA A 28 -11.70 -18.49 -8.32
N ALA A 29 -11.09 -18.97 -7.23
CA ALA A 29 -11.37 -20.31 -6.69
C ALA A 29 -12.86 -20.47 -6.29
N VAL A 30 -13.43 -19.46 -5.61
CA VAL A 30 -14.86 -19.43 -5.28
C VAL A 30 -15.72 -19.40 -6.55
N GLY A 31 -15.35 -18.59 -7.55
CA GLY A 31 -16.02 -18.52 -8.84
C GLY A 31 -15.99 -19.84 -9.62
N LEU A 32 -14.88 -20.59 -9.53
CA LEU A 32 -14.78 -21.93 -10.11
C LEU A 32 -15.71 -22.94 -9.42
N CYS A 33 -15.73 -22.95 -8.09
CA CYS A 33 -16.66 -23.79 -7.34
C CYS A 33 -18.12 -23.45 -7.66
N LEU A 34 -18.44 -22.15 -7.74
CA LEU A 34 -19.79 -21.69 -8.09
C LEU A 34 -20.16 -22.08 -9.52
N SER A 35 -19.24 -21.91 -10.49
CA SER A 35 -19.47 -22.31 -11.88
C SER A 35 -19.67 -23.82 -12.01
N GLY A 36 -18.92 -24.63 -11.25
CA GLY A 36 -19.10 -26.08 -11.16
C GLY A 36 -20.45 -26.49 -10.57
N LEU A 37 -20.88 -25.84 -9.48
CA LEU A 37 -22.22 -26.04 -8.89
C LEU A 37 -23.34 -25.68 -9.88
N MET A 38 -23.21 -24.53 -10.53
CA MET A 38 -24.19 -24.07 -11.52
C MET A 38 -24.31 -25.05 -12.70
N GLN A 39 -23.21 -25.68 -13.10
CA GLN A 39 -23.17 -26.70 -14.15
C GLN A 39 -23.93 -27.99 -13.77
N VAL A 40 -24.01 -28.34 -12.48
CA VAL A 40 -24.74 -29.54 -12.01
C VAL A 40 -26.23 -29.25 -11.86
N TYR A 41 -26.58 -28.14 -11.20
CA TYR A 41 -27.95 -27.86 -10.77
C TYR A 41 -28.80 -27.11 -11.80
N VAL A 42 -28.20 -26.31 -12.69
CA VAL A 42 -28.96 -25.43 -13.60
C VAL A 42 -28.94 -25.99 -15.03
N PRO A 43 -30.06 -26.54 -15.54
CA PRO A 43 -30.10 -27.18 -16.85
C PRO A 43 -29.85 -26.20 -18.01
N TRP A 44 -30.29 -24.93 -17.87
CA TRP A 44 -30.03 -23.89 -18.87
C TRP A 44 -28.54 -23.49 -18.93
N TYR A 45 -27.84 -23.53 -17.78
CA TYR A 45 -26.43 -23.21 -17.71
C TYR A 45 -25.56 -24.28 -18.41
N ARG A 46 -26.02 -25.54 -18.45
CA ARG A 46 -25.32 -26.62 -19.17
C ARG A 46 -25.22 -26.37 -20.67
N ALA A 47 -26.25 -25.76 -21.27
CA ALA A 47 -26.33 -25.47 -22.70
C ALA A 47 -25.46 -24.27 -23.15
N THR A 48 -24.94 -23.47 -22.22
CA THR A 48 -24.10 -22.33 -22.58
C THR A 48 -22.69 -22.74 -23.04
N ARG A 49 -22.10 -21.94 -23.92
CA ARG A 49 -20.73 -22.16 -24.43
C ARG A 49 -19.68 -21.93 -23.32
N LEU A 50 -18.57 -22.64 -23.39
CA LEU A 50 -17.45 -22.54 -22.43
C LEU A 50 -16.97 -21.11 -22.11
N PRO A 51 -16.84 -20.17 -23.07
CA PRO A 51 -16.41 -18.81 -22.78
C PRO A 51 -17.36 -18.04 -21.83
N ASN A 52 -18.68 -18.25 -21.95
CA ASN A 52 -19.65 -17.62 -21.05
C ASN A 52 -19.51 -18.13 -19.61
N LYS A 53 -19.07 -19.38 -19.44
CA LYS A 53 -18.88 -19.98 -18.10
C LYS A 53 -17.65 -19.42 -17.40
N PHE A 54 -16.60 -19.10 -18.17
CA PHE A 54 -15.42 -18.42 -17.65
C PHE A 54 -15.70 -16.99 -17.23
N TYR A 55 -16.73 -16.35 -17.79
CA TYR A 55 -17.14 -15.00 -17.40
C TYR A 55 -17.50 -14.91 -15.90
N ILE A 56 -18.11 -15.96 -15.34
CA ILE A 56 -18.39 -16.01 -13.90
C ILE A 56 -17.09 -16.04 -13.10
N VAL A 57 -16.14 -16.90 -13.48
CA VAL A 57 -14.85 -17.00 -12.80
C VAL A 57 -14.08 -15.67 -12.88
N MET A 58 -14.10 -15.02 -14.05
CA MET A 58 -13.49 -13.72 -14.26
C MET A 58 -14.16 -12.63 -13.42
N ALA A 59 -15.50 -12.59 -13.37
CA ALA A 59 -16.25 -11.60 -12.59
C ALA A 59 -15.93 -11.69 -11.09
N PHE A 60 -15.91 -12.91 -10.55
CA PHE A 60 -15.52 -13.13 -9.15
C PHE A 60 -14.04 -12.81 -8.92
N GLY A 61 -13.15 -13.20 -9.84
CA GLY A 61 -11.72 -12.88 -9.75
C GLY A 61 -11.45 -11.38 -9.77
N LEU A 62 -11.99 -10.63 -10.74
CA LEU A 62 -11.80 -9.18 -10.85
C LEU A 62 -12.46 -8.44 -9.69
N GLY A 63 -13.72 -8.77 -9.34
CA GLY A 63 -14.42 -8.14 -8.22
C GLY A 63 -13.72 -8.41 -6.88
N GLY A 64 -13.25 -9.64 -6.70
CA GLY A 64 -12.49 -10.04 -5.52
C GLY A 64 -11.10 -9.41 -5.42
N GLY A 65 -10.42 -9.27 -6.55
CA GLY A 65 -9.12 -8.62 -6.66
C GLY A 65 -9.20 -7.12 -6.40
N ALA A 66 -10.22 -6.44 -6.93
CA ALA A 66 -10.44 -5.02 -6.66
C ALA A 66 -10.73 -4.76 -5.17
N HIS A 67 -11.57 -5.61 -4.55
CA HIS A 67 -11.88 -5.49 -3.14
C HIS A 67 -10.65 -5.63 -2.23
N SER A 68 -9.70 -6.52 -2.58
CA SER A 68 -8.47 -6.67 -1.80
C SER A 68 -7.42 -5.61 -2.15
N SER A 69 -7.33 -5.15 -3.40
CA SER A 69 -6.39 -4.11 -3.80
C SER A 69 -6.63 -2.81 -3.03
N ASP A 70 -7.90 -2.42 -2.86
CA ASP A 70 -8.26 -1.23 -2.09
C ASP A 70 -7.79 -1.32 -0.64
N ARG A 71 -7.95 -2.50 -0.01
CA ARG A 71 -7.48 -2.74 1.36
C ARG A 71 -5.97 -2.70 1.49
N TYR A 72 -5.24 -3.16 0.47
CA TYR A 72 -3.77 -3.11 0.43
C TYR A 72 -3.26 -1.68 0.24
N LEU A 73 -3.91 -0.90 -0.62
CA LEU A 73 -3.53 0.48 -0.91
C LEU A 73 -3.74 1.39 0.31
N VAL A 74 -4.87 1.22 1.02
CA VAL A 74 -5.12 1.91 2.29
C VAL A 74 -4.10 1.53 3.37
N GLN A 75 -3.65 0.27 3.41
CA GLN A 75 -2.61 -0.15 4.36
C GLN A 75 -1.24 0.45 4.02
N TYR A 76 -0.89 0.53 2.75
CA TYR A 76 0.34 1.19 2.29
C TYR A 76 0.37 2.65 2.72
N GLU A 77 -0.71 3.41 2.48
CA GLU A 77 -0.79 4.80 2.94
C GLU A 77 -0.68 4.94 4.47
N ARG A 78 -1.33 4.04 5.22
CA ARG A 78 -1.26 4.06 6.69
C ARG A 78 0.15 3.81 7.20
N ARG A 79 0.92 2.94 6.53
CA ARG A 79 2.34 2.70 6.88
C ARG A 79 3.17 3.93 6.58
N GLY A 80 3.04 4.50 5.38
CA GLY A 80 3.75 5.72 5.00
C GLY A 80 3.48 6.91 5.93
N ARG A 81 2.22 7.11 6.37
CA ARG A 81 1.89 8.17 7.35
C ARG A 81 2.55 7.94 8.70
N LYS A 82 2.62 6.70 9.18
CA LYS A 82 3.28 6.38 10.46
C LYS A 82 4.78 6.63 10.40
N GLU A 83 5.42 6.28 9.29
CA GLU A 83 6.85 6.51 9.07
C GLU A 83 7.18 7.99 9.02
N GLN A 84 6.39 8.79 8.29
CA GLN A 84 6.55 10.25 8.26
C GLN A 84 6.42 10.87 9.64
N LEU A 85 5.38 10.50 10.40
CA LEU A 85 5.20 10.99 11.77
C LEU A 85 6.37 10.62 12.69
N ALA A 86 6.94 9.42 12.53
CA ALA A 86 8.10 8.99 13.28
C ALA A 86 9.36 9.79 12.93
N GLN A 87 9.59 10.07 11.63
CA GLN A 87 10.71 10.88 11.15
C GLN A 87 10.61 12.32 11.65
N THR A 88 9.48 12.99 11.43
CA THR A 88 9.26 14.36 11.92
C THR A 88 9.36 14.44 13.44
N ARG A 89 8.92 13.40 14.16
CA ARG A 89 9.10 13.33 15.60
C ARG A 89 10.59 13.30 15.96
N ARG A 90 11.39 12.43 15.33
CA ARG A 90 12.84 12.35 15.55
C ARG A 90 13.54 13.68 15.27
N GLU A 91 13.26 14.30 14.13
CA GLU A 91 13.83 15.61 13.76
C GLU A 91 13.51 16.69 14.79
N ARG A 92 12.27 16.74 15.31
CA ARG A 92 11.89 17.68 16.38
C ARG A 92 12.60 17.37 17.69
N TRP A 93 12.76 16.10 18.04
CA TRP A 93 13.51 15.70 19.23
C TRP A 93 14.99 16.07 19.12
N GLU A 94 15.61 15.84 17.95
CA GLU A 94 16.98 16.24 17.67
C GLU A 94 17.13 17.76 17.72
N ALA A 95 16.23 18.54 17.12
CA ALA A 95 16.29 20.00 17.18
C ALA A 95 16.13 20.57 18.61
N LEU A 96 15.29 19.96 19.45
CA LEU A 96 15.03 20.42 20.82
C LEU A 96 16.07 19.95 21.85
N TYR A 97 16.66 18.77 21.64
CA TYR A 97 17.52 18.11 22.62
C TYR A 97 18.92 17.77 22.11
N ALA A 98 19.27 18.12 20.86
CA ALA A 98 20.67 18.22 20.48
C ALA A 98 21.32 19.25 21.40
N LYS A 99 22.01 18.75 22.43
CA LYS A 99 22.89 19.58 23.25
C LYS A 99 23.78 20.37 22.29
N PRO A 100 24.04 21.66 22.53
CA PRO A 100 25.09 22.35 21.80
C PRO A 100 26.37 21.54 22.02
N THR A 101 26.80 20.82 20.99
CA THR A 101 28.13 20.22 20.92
C THR A 101 29.11 21.33 21.24
N ASP A 102 30.11 21.04 22.08
CA ASP A 102 30.98 22.06 22.67
C ASP A 102 31.70 22.96 21.62
N GLU A 103 31.67 22.63 20.33
CA GLU A 103 32.04 23.51 19.21
C GLU A 103 31.23 24.83 19.15
N ASN A 104 29.92 24.84 19.43
CA ASN A 104 29.11 26.06 19.41
C ASN A 104 29.34 26.97 20.64
N LYS A 105 29.82 26.41 21.75
CA LYS A 105 30.27 27.22 22.90
C LYS A 105 31.62 27.86 22.64
N ILE A 106 32.51 27.19 21.89
CA ILE A 106 33.80 27.76 21.51
C ILE A 106 33.58 28.92 20.53
N ALA A 107 32.75 28.75 19.51
CA ALA A 107 32.47 29.80 18.52
C ALA A 107 31.83 31.06 19.13
N SER A 108 30.84 30.90 20.02
CA SER A 108 30.20 32.03 20.71
C SER A 108 31.12 32.73 21.72
N ASN A 109 32.03 31.99 22.37
CA ASN A 109 33.04 32.60 23.24
C ASN A 109 34.16 33.31 22.48
N THR A 110 34.53 32.86 21.28
CA THR A 110 35.49 33.58 20.42
C THR A 110 34.90 34.87 19.84
N GLU A 111 33.62 34.90 19.46
CA GLU A 111 32.98 36.15 19.03
C GLU A 111 32.85 37.16 20.18
N ALA A 112 32.58 36.70 21.41
CA ALA A 112 32.56 37.56 22.59
C ALA A 112 33.94 38.13 22.96
N ALA A 113 35.01 37.32 22.82
CA ALA A 113 36.38 37.72 23.15
C ALA A 113 37.04 38.68 22.12
N VAL A 114 36.57 38.69 20.87
CA VAL A 114 37.08 39.58 19.81
C VAL A 114 36.46 40.99 19.89
N SER A 115 35.43 41.18 20.71
CA SER A 115 34.73 42.47 20.89
C SER A 115 35.16 43.28 22.12
N GLN A 116 36.20 42.84 22.85
CA GLN A 116 36.80 43.56 23.99
C GLN A 116 38.16 44.19 23.64
#